data_AF-A0A6J2YL85-F1
#
_entry.id   AF-A0A6J2YL85-F1
#
_cell.length_a   1.000
_cell.length_b   1.000
_cell.length_c   1.000
_cell.angle_alpha   90.00
_cell.angle_beta   90.00
_cell.angle_gamma   90.00
#
_symmetry.space_group_name_H-M   'P 1'
#
loop_
_entity.id
_entity.type
_entity.pdbx_description
1 polymer ?
#
loop_
_entity_poly.entity_id
_entity_poly.type
_entity_poly.pdbx_seq_one_letter_code
_entity_poly.pdbx_strand_id
1 'polypeptide(L)'
;MKNGGGGNSDFIVDVDHIEIGLRDNSKKTESYSDVGVQTTHLVPYRLRFWPRTDCDFKISHSDASCMLKCHCCMKLVSQWILSQVGLTIIVITWALLGAYAFFKTEGPRELKQSETLAKIQKDLSHSLATELHQTEDHLETWPKIIHKYFEKHETLFLEAVGAGFGEGGGGNIWTYPGCILFSVSLLTTLGFGAPVPRTPLGRGTAVFFALVGIPLHFLLVLNVGNLTAVKMQRLAFRATPTDVPAVLPRPRWLKIFPFICILIFYLIGVVCFGFVRGRDALHSFMFPLDFTASGGVANVAGVVRICYAIYLEVAVTLAAFALSLIQASAGKGIVDIGLKWELLTNT
;
A
#
# COMPACT_ATOMS: atom_id res chain seq x y z
N MET A 1 44.35 -46.66 -33.58
CA MET A 1 44.49 -45.25 -33.98
C MET A 1 43.09 -44.62 -34.06
N LYS A 2 43.02 -43.36 -33.65
CA LYS A 2 41.88 -42.52 -33.24
C LYS A 2 40.54 -42.65 -33.99
N ASN A 3 39.46 -42.75 -33.19
CA ASN A 3 38.11 -42.23 -33.47
C ASN A 3 38.07 -40.72 -33.17
N GLY A 4 37.17 -39.99 -33.84
CA GLY A 4 36.85 -38.60 -33.53
C GLY A 4 35.63 -38.09 -34.31
N GLY A 5 34.43 -38.38 -33.81
CA GLY A 5 33.18 -37.71 -34.20
C GLY A 5 32.86 -36.62 -33.18
N GLY A 6 32.76 -35.36 -33.62
CA GLY A 6 32.41 -34.22 -32.78
C GLY A 6 30.90 -34.00 -32.76
N GLY A 7 30.28 -34.28 -31.62
CA GLY A 7 28.91 -33.86 -31.29
C GLY A 7 28.96 -32.83 -30.17
N ASN A 8 28.43 -31.64 -30.43
CA ASN A 8 28.31 -30.54 -29.48
C ASN A 8 27.11 -30.83 -28.56
N SER A 9 27.35 -31.13 -27.28
CA SER A 9 26.31 -31.41 -26.28
C SER A 9 26.24 -30.29 -25.24
N ASP A 10 25.18 -29.49 -25.32
CA ASP A 10 24.76 -28.57 -24.26
C ASP A 10 24.35 -29.34 -23.01
N PHE A 11 24.95 -28.99 -21.87
CA PHE A 11 24.67 -29.56 -20.56
C PHE A 11 23.32 -29.05 -20.02
N ILE A 12 22.32 -29.93 -19.98
CA ILE A 12 21.12 -29.79 -19.16
C ILE A 12 21.31 -30.73 -17.97
N VAL A 13 21.42 -30.18 -16.75
CA VAL A 13 21.45 -30.97 -15.52
C VAL A 13 20.01 -31.23 -15.10
N ASP A 14 19.58 -32.46 -15.30
CA ASP A 14 18.33 -33.02 -14.79
C ASP A 14 18.52 -33.36 -13.31
N VAL A 15 17.68 -32.81 -12.42
CA VAL A 15 17.75 -33.02 -10.97
C VAL A 15 16.43 -33.63 -10.53
N ASP A 16 16.23 -34.89 -10.88
CA ASP A 16 15.25 -35.78 -10.27
C ASP A 16 15.78 -37.21 -10.41
N HIS A 17 16.71 -37.58 -9.53
CA HIS A 17 16.98 -38.94 -9.04
C HIS A 17 18.36 -38.97 -8.36
N ILE A 18 18.37 -38.98 -7.03
CA ILE A 18 19.54 -39.44 -6.26
C ILE A 18 19.04 -40.56 -5.34
N GLU A 19 19.23 -41.81 -5.77
CA GLU A 19 19.32 -42.96 -4.87
C GLU A 19 20.68 -42.89 -4.16
N ILE A 20 20.68 -42.73 -2.83
CA ILE A 20 21.90 -42.84 -2.02
C ILE A 20 21.97 -44.27 -1.49
N GLY A 21 22.65 -45.14 -2.23
CA GLY A 21 23.17 -46.40 -1.71
C GLY A 21 24.59 -46.22 -1.22
N LEU A 22 24.84 -46.35 0.09
CA LEU A 22 26.19 -46.56 0.64
C LEU A 22 26.19 -47.75 1.60
N ARG A 23 26.84 -48.82 1.12
CA ARG A 23 27.54 -49.91 1.84
C ARG A 23 28.67 -49.23 2.67
N ASP A 24 29.03 -49.56 3.91
CA ASP A 24 29.17 -50.85 4.57
C ASP A 24 29.36 -50.73 6.11
N ASN A 25 29.00 -51.80 6.82
CA ASN A 25 29.50 -52.36 8.08
C ASN A 25 29.64 -51.59 9.43
N SER A 26 28.83 -52.08 10.38
CA SER A 26 29.15 -52.36 11.81
C SER A 26 29.22 -51.22 12.84
N LYS A 27 28.14 -51.07 13.63
CA LYS A 27 28.10 -51.23 15.11
C LYS A 27 26.71 -50.84 15.64
N LYS A 28 26.11 -51.73 16.43
CA LYS A 28 24.94 -51.48 17.29
C LYS A 28 25.24 -50.31 18.24
N THR A 29 24.35 -49.33 18.39
CA THR A 29 23.81 -48.88 19.70
C THR A 29 22.58 -47.97 19.51
N GLU A 30 21.51 -48.32 20.22
CA GLU A 30 20.41 -47.50 20.77
C GLU A 30 19.64 -46.47 19.92
N SER A 31 18.34 -46.75 19.82
CA SER A 31 17.28 -45.88 19.33
C SER A 31 16.94 -44.80 20.37
N TYR A 32 17.36 -43.57 20.13
CA TYR A 32 16.71 -42.38 20.68
C TYR A 32 15.90 -41.72 19.57
N SER A 33 14.58 -41.64 19.77
CA SER A 33 13.65 -40.95 18.87
C SER A 33 13.81 -39.44 19.04
N ASP A 34 14.67 -38.82 18.26
CA ASP A 34 14.65 -37.37 18.10
C ASP A 34 13.55 -37.00 17.12
N VAL A 35 12.47 -36.42 17.64
CA VAL A 35 11.47 -35.71 16.84
C VAL A 35 12.11 -34.38 16.45
N GLY A 36 13.05 -34.45 15.51
CA GLY A 36 13.59 -33.27 14.86
C GLY A 36 12.43 -32.55 14.18
N VAL A 37 12.05 -31.41 14.75
CA VAL A 37 11.20 -30.42 14.09
C VAL A 37 11.88 -30.09 12.77
N GLN A 38 11.39 -30.67 11.68
CA GLN A 38 11.78 -30.28 10.34
C GLN A 38 11.39 -28.81 10.19
N THR A 39 12.35 -27.92 10.47
CA THR A 39 12.37 -26.60 9.86
C THR A 39 12.70 -26.85 8.39
N THR A 40 11.70 -27.31 7.65
CA THR A 40 11.71 -27.20 6.20
C THR A 40 12.08 -25.75 5.94
N HIS A 41 13.24 -25.55 5.33
CA HIS A 41 13.60 -24.30 4.70
C HIS A 41 12.49 -24.01 3.70
N LEU A 42 11.42 -23.33 4.14
CA LEU A 42 10.45 -22.75 3.23
C LEU A 42 11.25 -21.75 2.42
N VAL A 43 11.69 -22.19 1.24
CA VAL A 43 12.07 -21.28 0.16
C VAL A 43 10.87 -20.35 0.04
N PRO A 44 10.98 -19.06 0.41
CA PRO A 44 9.80 -18.21 0.43
C PRO A 44 9.30 -18.16 -1.00
N TYR A 45 8.11 -18.71 -1.23
CA TYR A 45 7.48 -18.74 -2.54
C TYR A 45 7.48 -17.30 -3.09
N ARG A 46 8.20 -17.08 -4.18
CA ARG A 46 8.49 -15.74 -4.72
C ARG A 46 7.85 -15.61 -6.08
N LEU A 47 6.93 -14.64 -6.21
CA LEU A 47 6.38 -14.30 -7.52
C LEU A 47 7.49 -13.74 -8.43
N ARG A 48 7.56 -14.25 -9.66
CA ARG A 48 8.57 -13.82 -10.64
C ARG A 48 8.34 -12.36 -11.03
N PHE A 49 9.44 -11.64 -11.27
CA PHE A 49 9.40 -10.24 -11.71
C PHE A 49 8.81 -10.11 -13.12
N TRP A 50 9.15 -11.03 -14.02
CA TRP A 50 8.66 -11.09 -15.39
C TRP A 50 7.97 -12.44 -15.65
N PRO A 51 6.83 -12.47 -16.37
CA PRO A 51 6.19 -13.71 -16.79
C PRO A 51 7.09 -14.48 -17.78
N ARG A 52 7.05 -15.81 -17.76
CA ARG A 52 7.80 -16.62 -18.73
C ARG A 52 7.07 -16.53 -20.08
N THR A 53 7.74 -16.05 -21.11
CA THR A 53 7.18 -15.94 -22.48
C THR A 53 7.27 -17.26 -23.25
N ASP A 54 8.04 -18.23 -22.75
CA ASP A 54 8.28 -19.48 -23.46
C ASP A 54 7.17 -20.49 -23.15
N CYS A 55 6.21 -20.60 -24.06
CA CYS A 55 5.34 -21.76 -24.16
C CYS A 55 6.06 -22.83 -25.00
N ASP A 56 7.00 -23.56 -24.40
CA ASP A 56 7.62 -24.69 -25.07
C ASP A 56 6.75 -25.95 -24.87
N PHE A 57 5.77 -26.15 -25.75
CA PHE A 57 4.86 -27.30 -25.71
C PHE A 57 5.13 -28.22 -26.91
N LYS A 58 5.68 -29.41 -26.64
CA LYS A 58 5.80 -30.48 -27.64
C LYS A 58 4.40 -30.93 -28.08
N ILE A 59 4.12 -30.73 -29.36
CA ILE A 59 2.84 -31.05 -30.00
C ILE A 59 2.69 -32.57 -30.09
N SER A 60 1.70 -33.14 -29.42
CA SER A 60 1.12 -34.44 -29.79
C SER A 60 -0.20 -34.19 -30.50
N HIS A 61 -0.33 -34.74 -31.71
CA HIS A 61 -1.51 -34.62 -32.54
C HIS A 61 -2.72 -35.31 -31.87
N SER A 62 -3.88 -34.66 -31.99
CA SER A 62 -5.22 -35.11 -31.56
C SER A 62 -5.56 -34.88 -30.08
N ASP A 63 -6.11 -33.70 -29.77
CA ASP A 63 -7.53 -33.53 -29.42
C ASP A 63 -7.83 -32.09 -28.93
N ALA A 64 -8.94 -31.51 -29.43
CA ALA A 64 -9.59 -30.25 -29.01
C ALA A 64 -8.79 -28.92 -29.09
N SER A 65 -8.71 -28.34 -30.29
CA SER A 65 -8.02 -27.05 -30.55
C SER A 65 -8.58 -25.83 -29.79
N CYS A 66 -9.84 -25.84 -29.35
CA CYS A 66 -10.48 -24.72 -28.65
C CYS A 66 -10.21 -24.73 -27.13
N MET A 67 -10.40 -25.88 -26.46
CA MET A 67 -10.11 -26.01 -25.03
C MET A 67 -8.62 -25.86 -24.71
N LEU A 68 -7.74 -26.35 -25.59
CA LEU A 68 -6.29 -26.28 -25.40
C LEU A 68 -5.76 -24.84 -25.55
N LYS A 69 -6.30 -24.05 -26.50
CA LYS A 69 -6.00 -22.62 -26.65
C LYS A 69 -6.50 -21.81 -25.45
N CYS A 70 -7.71 -22.10 -24.95
CA CYS A 70 -8.24 -21.45 -23.75
C CYS A 70 -7.40 -21.75 -22.51
N HIS A 71 -6.97 -23.01 -22.31
CA HIS A 71 -6.10 -23.38 -21.20
C HIS A 71 -4.70 -22.72 -21.29
N CYS A 72 -4.15 -22.59 -22.50
CA CYS A 72 -2.87 -21.90 -22.73
C CYS A 72 -2.99 -20.39 -22.51
N CYS A 73 -4.06 -19.75 -23.01
CA CYS A 73 -4.37 -18.35 -22.74
C CYS A 73 -4.61 -18.09 -21.25
N MET A 74 -5.31 -18.98 -20.53
CA MET A 74 -5.48 -18.85 -19.08
C MET A 74 -4.18 -19.04 -18.30
N LYS A 75 -3.29 -19.95 -18.73
CA LYS A 75 -1.94 -20.08 -18.14
C LYS A 75 -1.07 -18.84 -18.40
N LEU A 76 -1.08 -18.31 -19.61
CA LEU A 76 -0.36 -17.08 -19.93
C LEU A 76 -0.94 -15.90 -19.13
N VAL A 77 -2.25 -15.68 -19.19
CA VAL A 77 -2.93 -14.60 -18.45
C VAL A 77 -2.70 -14.71 -16.95
N SER A 78 -2.79 -15.90 -16.35
CA SER A 78 -2.47 -16.10 -14.93
C SER A 78 -0.99 -15.83 -14.60
N GLN A 79 -0.04 -16.19 -15.48
CA GLN A 79 1.37 -15.86 -15.29
C GLN A 79 1.64 -14.36 -15.39
N TRP A 80 0.95 -13.64 -16.28
CA TRP A 80 1.02 -12.18 -16.38
C TRP A 80 0.38 -11.51 -15.16
N ILE A 81 -0.81 -11.94 -14.75
CA ILE A 81 -1.52 -11.46 -13.55
C ILE A 81 -0.71 -11.70 -12.27
N LEU A 82 -0.05 -12.85 -12.16
CA LEU A 82 0.79 -13.22 -11.01
C LEU A 82 2.25 -12.73 -11.13
N SER A 83 2.58 -11.97 -12.18
CA SER A 83 3.86 -11.25 -12.23
C SER A 83 3.79 -9.98 -11.37
N GLN A 84 4.93 -9.54 -10.84
CA GLN A 84 4.99 -8.29 -10.05
C GLN A 84 4.43 -7.10 -10.82
N VAL A 85 4.74 -7.02 -12.12
CA VAL A 85 4.30 -5.92 -13.00
C VAL A 85 2.80 -6.01 -13.26
N GLY A 86 2.27 -7.21 -13.54
CA GLY A 86 0.83 -7.39 -13.75
C GLY A 86 0.03 -7.09 -12.49
N LEU A 87 0.48 -7.56 -11.32
CA LEU A 87 -0.15 -7.25 -10.05
C LEU A 87 -0.12 -5.74 -9.75
N THR A 88 0.99 -5.05 -10.05
CA THR A 88 1.08 -3.59 -9.92
C THR A 88 0.04 -2.89 -10.79
N ILE A 89 -0.10 -3.31 -12.06
CA ILE A 89 -1.09 -2.74 -12.99
C ILE A 89 -2.50 -2.98 -12.48
N ILE A 90 -2.82 -4.19 -12.00
CA ILE A 90 -4.15 -4.53 -11.45
C ILE A 90 -4.47 -3.67 -10.24
N VAL A 91 -3.52 -3.49 -9.32
CA VAL A 91 -3.72 -2.67 -8.12
C VAL A 91 -3.93 -1.19 -8.50
N ILE A 92 -3.17 -0.67 -9.47
CA ILE A 92 -3.35 0.71 -9.97
C ILE A 92 -4.72 0.88 -10.64
N THR A 93 -5.12 -0.04 -11.53
CA THR A 93 -6.43 0.06 -12.19
C THR A 93 -7.57 -0.09 -11.21
N TRP A 94 -7.43 -0.98 -10.21
CA TRP A 94 -8.38 -1.11 -9.11
C TRP A 94 -8.51 0.19 -8.32
N ALA A 95 -7.40 0.83 -7.94
CA ALA A 95 -7.40 2.12 -7.24
C ALA A 95 -8.09 3.23 -8.04
N LEU A 96 -7.82 3.32 -9.35
CA LEU A 96 -8.47 4.31 -10.23
C LEU A 96 -9.97 4.04 -10.41
N LEU A 97 -10.37 2.77 -10.48
CA LEU A 97 -11.78 2.38 -10.55
C LEU A 97 -12.51 2.72 -9.25
N GLY A 98 -11.89 2.46 -8.10
CA GLY A 98 -12.39 2.88 -6.79
C GLY A 98 -12.56 4.39 -6.71
N ALA A 99 -11.55 5.16 -7.14
CA ALA A 99 -11.59 6.61 -7.13
C ALA A 99 -12.74 7.15 -7.98
N TYR A 100 -12.98 6.55 -9.15
CA TYR A 100 -14.12 6.90 -9.99
C TYR A 100 -15.47 6.58 -9.32
N ALA A 101 -15.58 5.43 -8.64
CA ALA A 101 -16.79 5.06 -7.90
C ALA A 101 -17.09 6.02 -6.74
N PHE A 102 -16.07 6.42 -5.97
CA PHE A 102 -16.25 7.41 -4.89
C PHE A 102 -16.60 8.79 -5.42
N PHE A 103 -15.97 9.22 -6.51
CA PHE A 103 -16.30 10.48 -7.17
C PHE A 103 -17.78 10.52 -7.59
N LYS A 104 -18.30 9.42 -8.14
CA LYS A 104 -19.70 9.33 -8.57
C LYS A 104 -20.69 9.22 -7.42
N THR A 105 -20.32 8.58 -6.31
CA THR A 105 -21.22 8.37 -5.16
C THR A 105 -21.25 9.56 -4.21
N GLU A 106 -20.09 10.14 -3.88
CA GLU A 106 -19.98 11.23 -2.89
C GLU A 106 -19.91 12.63 -3.52
N GLY A 107 -19.33 12.78 -4.71
CA GLY A 107 -19.17 14.07 -5.37
C GLY A 107 -20.48 14.85 -5.55
N PRO A 108 -21.58 14.23 -6.03
CA PRO A 108 -22.87 14.92 -6.14
C PRO A 108 -23.48 15.33 -4.80
N ARG A 109 -23.22 14.57 -3.72
CA ARG A 109 -23.71 14.89 -2.37
C ARG A 109 -23.01 16.14 -1.85
N GLU A 110 -21.68 16.16 -1.94
CA GLU A 110 -20.87 17.30 -1.51
C GLU A 110 -21.27 18.59 -2.24
N LEU A 111 -21.44 18.52 -3.57
CA LEU A 111 -21.86 19.67 -4.37
C LEU A 111 -23.24 20.19 -3.93
N LYS A 112 -24.23 19.31 -3.79
CA LYS A 112 -25.58 19.69 -3.34
C LYS A 112 -25.57 20.29 -1.93
N GLN A 113 -24.76 19.76 -1.03
CA GLN A 113 -24.64 20.25 0.34
C GLN A 113 -24.06 21.68 0.36
N SER A 114 -23.03 21.94 -0.45
CA SER A 114 -22.44 23.26 -0.60
C SER A 114 -23.40 24.28 -1.23
N GLU A 115 -24.09 23.90 -2.31
CA GLU A 115 -25.10 24.76 -2.93
C GLU A 115 -26.29 25.06 -2.01
N THR A 116 -26.75 24.06 -1.25
CA THR A 116 -27.87 24.22 -0.31
C THR A 116 -27.50 25.19 0.80
N LEU A 117 -26.30 25.07 1.37
CA LEU A 117 -25.86 25.98 2.43
C LEU A 117 -25.66 27.40 1.91
N ALA A 118 -25.09 27.57 0.71
CA ALA A 118 -24.95 28.87 0.07
C ALA A 118 -26.32 29.56 -0.15
N LYS A 119 -27.34 28.78 -0.54
CA LYS A 119 -28.73 29.28 -0.65
C LYS A 119 -29.29 29.68 0.72
N ILE A 120 -29.14 28.83 1.73
CA ILE A 120 -29.60 29.12 3.10
C ILE A 120 -28.97 30.42 3.63
N GLN A 121 -27.66 30.60 3.47
CA GLN A 121 -26.96 31.81 3.89
C GLN A 121 -27.48 33.06 3.16
N LYS A 122 -27.71 32.94 1.85
CA LYS A 122 -28.28 34.02 1.04
C LYS A 122 -29.71 34.37 1.47
N ASP A 123 -30.55 33.36 1.71
CA ASP A 123 -31.95 33.56 2.11
C ASP A 123 -32.04 34.14 3.52
N LEU A 124 -31.19 33.71 4.45
CA LEU A 124 -31.10 34.27 5.80
C LEU A 124 -30.65 35.72 5.79
N SER A 125 -29.59 36.05 5.04
CA SER A 125 -29.11 37.43 4.92
C SER A 125 -30.14 38.35 4.26
N HIS A 126 -30.82 37.88 3.22
CA HIS A 126 -31.91 38.62 2.59
C HIS A 126 -33.11 38.84 3.53
N SER A 127 -33.52 37.80 4.26
CA SER A 127 -34.64 37.88 5.22
C SER A 127 -34.32 38.82 6.38
N LEU A 128 -33.09 38.73 6.90
CA LEU A 128 -32.60 39.64 7.94
C LEU A 128 -32.62 41.09 7.46
N ALA A 129 -32.06 41.37 6.28
CA ALA A 129 -32.05 42.72 5.72
C ALA A 129 -33.47 43.27 5.51
N THR A 130 -34.39 42.42 5.05
CA THR A 130 -35.80 42.79 4.84
C THR A 130 -36.49 43.14 6.16
N GLU A 131 -36.32 42.31 7.20
CA GLU A 131 -36.95 42.52 8.52
C GLU A 131 -36.37 43.75 9.23
N LEU A 132 -35.06 44.01 9.08
CA LEU A 132 -34.41 45.23 9.58
C LEU A 132 -34.93 46.49 8.87
N HIS A 133 -35.08 46.44 7.55
CA HIS A 133 -35.62 47.58 6.79
C HIS A 133 -37.09 47.86 7.13
N GLN A 134 -37.91 46.81 7.31
CA GLN A 134 -39.31 46.97 7.74
C GLN A 134 -39.45 47.52 9.17
N THR A 135 -38.41 47.38 10.00
CA THR A 135 -38.39 47.79 11.41
C THR A 135 -37.46 48.99 11.60
N GLU A 136 -37.26 49.82 10.57
CA GLU A 136 -36.35 50.96 10.60
C GLU A 136 -36.74 51.98 11.68
N ASP A 137 -38.04 52.18 11.90
CA ASP A 137 -38.57 53.10 12.91
C ASP A 137 -38.41 52.61 14.37
N HIS A 138 -38.05 51.34 14.59
CA HIS A 138 -37.99 50.70 15.92
C HIS A 138 -36.62 50.05 16.20
N LEU A 139 -35.59 50.89 16.26
CA LEU A 139 -34.17 50.49 16.40
C LEU A 139 -33.90 49.63 17.65
N GLU A 140 -34.66 49.83 18.73
CA GLU A 140 -34.55 49.04 19.96
C GLU A 140 -34.87 47.54 19.77
N THR A 141 -35.56 47.18 18.68
CA THR A 141 -35.92 45.79 18.36
C THR A 141 -34.83 45.08 17.54
N TRP A 142 -33.91 45.82 16.93
CA TRP A 142 -32.86 45.27 16.05
C TRP A 142 -31.98 44.22 16.74
N PRO A 143 -31.51 44.38 18.00
CA PRO A 143 -30.71 43.37 18.65
C PRO A 143 -31.43 42.02 18.77
N LYS A 144 -32.75 42.04 19.02
CA LYS A 144 -33.56 40.81 19.10
C LYS A 144 -33.72 40.14 17.74
N ILE A 145 -33.93 40.93 16.68
CA ILE A 145 -34.05 40.42 15.31
C ILE A 145 -32.72 39.79 14.87
N ILE A 146 -31.60 40.49 15.05
CA ILE A 146 -30.27 39.98 14.72
C ILE A 146 -29.99 38.68 15.48
N HIS A 147 -30.28 38.64 16.78
CA HIS A 147 -30.05 37.45 17.59
C HIS A 147 -30.89 36.25 17.12
N LYS A 148 -32.17 36.47 16.81
CA LYS A 148 -33.07 35.45 16.23
C LYS A 148 -32.52 34.85 14.93
N TYR A 149 -32.03 35.67 14.00
CA TYR A 149 -31.44 35.17 12.75
C TYR A 149 -30.07 34.54 12.95
N PHE A 150 -29.28 35.02 13.92
CA PHE A 150 -27.99 34.44 14.28
C PHE A 150 -28.15 33.03 14.86
N GLU A 151 -29.08 32.83 15.80
CA GLU A 151 -29.39 31.53 16.38
C GLU A 151 -29.92 30.55 15.31
N LYS A 152 -30.76 31.05 14.40
CA LYS A 152 -31.22 30.25 13.24
C LYS A 152 -30.08 29.87 12.29
N HIS A 153 -29.13 30.77 12.05
CA HIS A 153 -27.95 30.48 11.25
C HIS A 153 -27.05 29.44 11.94
N GLU A 154 -26.78 29.61 13.24
CA GLU A 154 -25.94 28.72 14.03
C GLU A 154 -26.49 27.28 14.04
N THR A 155 -27.78 27.11 14.30
CA THR A 155 -28.43 25.79 14.32
C THR A 155 -28.33 25.07 12.96
N LEU A 156 -28.67 25.76 11.86
CA LEU A 156 -28.57 25.21 10.51
C LEU A 156 -27.11 24.92 10.10
N PHE A 157 -26.18 25.77 10.51
CA PHE A 157 -24.76 25.57 10.24
C PHE A 157 -24.21 24.36 10.99
N LEU A 158 -24.54 24.20 12.28
CA LEU A 158 -24.15 23.04 13.08
C LEU A 158 -24.72 21.73 12.52
N GLU A 159 -25.96 21.74 12.03
CA GLU A 159 -26.56 20.60 11.34
C GLU A 159 -25.77 20.24 10.07
N ALA A 160 -25.45 21.24 9.23
CA ALA A 160 -24.67 21.03 8.02
C ALA A 160 -23.26 20.48 8.32
N VAL A 161 -22.57 21.03 9.32
CA VAL A 161 -21.25 20.57 9.78
C VAL A 161 -21.35 19.13 10.33
N GLY A 162 -22.38 18.82 11.11
CA GLY A 162 -22.67 17.46 11.57
C GLY A 162 -22.87 16.46 10.43
N ALA A 163 -23.44 16.91 9.32
CA ALA A 163 -23.58 16.14 8.08
C ALA A 163 -22.29 16.08 7.22
N GLY A 164 -21.18 16.66 7.68
CA GLY A 164 -19.87 16.64 7.01
C GLY A 164 -19.61 17.83 6.09
N PHE A 165 -20.37 18.92 6.19
CA PHE A 165 -20.08 20.15 5.46
C PHE A 165 -18.76 20.75 5.95
N GLY A 166 -17.90 21.16 5.01
CA GLY A 166 -16.60 21.76 5.33
C GLY A 166 -15.56 20.76 5.84
N GLU A 167 -15.86 19.45 5.87
CA GLU A 167 -14.88 18.40 6.13
C GLU A 167 -13.70 18.55 5.17
N GLY A 168 -12.47 18.67 5.69
CA GLY A 168 -11.30 19.01 4.87
C GLY A 168 -11.02 20.50 4.70
N GLY A 169 -11.66 21.41 5.45
CA GLY A 169 -11.27 22.82 5.53
C GLY A 169 -12.03 23.77 4.61
N GLY A 170 -13.29 23.47 4.29
CA GLY A 170 -14.20 24.39 3.58
C GLY A 170 -14.16 24.33 2.04
N GLY A 171 -13.44 23.37 1.46
CA GLY A 171 -13.42 23.11 0.02
C GLY A 171 -14.03 21.75 -0.35
N ASN A 172 -13.91 21.36 -1.63
CA ASN A 172 -14.40 20.07 -2.11
C ASN A 172 -13.34 18.97 -1.94
N ILE A 173 -13.62 18.01 -1.05
CA ILE A 173 -12.79 16.83 -0.81
C ILE A 173 -13.03 15.74 -1.84
N TRP A 174 -14.28 15.52 -2.29
CA TRP A 174 -14.68 14.45 -3.21
C TRP A 174 -14.51 14.85 -4.68
N THR A 175 -13.39 15.51 -4.98
CA THR A 175 -12.92 15.69 -6.36
C THR A 175 -12.19 14.45 -6.84
N TYR A 176 -12.04 14.25 -8.16
CA TYR A 176 -11.34 13.07 -8.68
C TYR A 176 -9.93 12.86 -8.09
N PRO A 177 -9.06 13.89 -7.96
CA PRO A 177 -7.79 13.76 -7.26
C PRO A 177 -7.91 13.41 -5.77
N GLY A 178 -8.93 13.95 -5.09
CA GLY A 178 -9.22 13.61 -3.70
C GLY A 178 -9.67 12.16 -3.53
N CYS A 179 -10.46 11.65 -4.48
CA CYS A 179 -10.89 10.26 -4.51
C CYS A 179 -9.73 9.30 -4.78
N ILE A 180 -8.75 9.68 -5.63
CA ILE A 180 -7.51 8.90 -5.80
C ILE A 180 -6.75 8.80 -4.48
N LEU A 181 -6.57 9.93 -3.79
CA LEU A 181 -5.91 9.95 -2.48
C LEU A 181 -6.66 9.07 -1.47
N PHE A 182 -7.99 9.19 -1.41
CA PHE A 182 -8.82 8.35 -0.54
C PHE A 182 -8.67 6.86 -0.87
N SER A 183 -8.81 6.47 -2.15
CA SER A 183 -8.66 5.09 -2.60
C SER A 183 -7.30 4.51 -2.25
N VAL A 184 -6.22 5.26 -2.48
CA VAL A 184 -4.86 4.83 -2.12
C VAL A 184 -4.69 4.75 -0.59
N SER A 185 -5.19 5.70 0.19
CA SER A 185 -5.09 5.65 1.66
C SER A 185 -5.87 4.47 2.27
N LEU A 186 -6.99 4.10 1.66
CA LEU A 186 -7.83 2.98 2.06
C LEU A 186 -7.16 1.66 1.67
N LEU A 187 -6.61 1.60 0.46
CA LEU A 187 -5.91 0.44 -0.08
C LEU A 187 -4.63 0.12 0.71
N THR A 188 -3.85 1.14 1.03
CA THR A 188 -2.63 1.05 1.85
C THR A 188 -2.91 0.83 3.33
N THR A 189 -4.17 0.89 3.76
CA THR A 189 -4.62 0.75 5.16
C THR A 189 -4.02 1.77 6.14
N LEU A 190 -3.40 2.84 5.64
CA LEU A 190 -2.90 3.91 6.50
C LEU A 190 -4.06 4.68 7.12
N GLY A 191 -5.06 5.05 6.30
CA GLY A 191 -6.37 5.55 6.72
C GLY A 191 -6.41 6.74 7.70
N PHE A 192 -5.27 7.32 8.06
CA PHE A 192 -5.19 8.27 9.16
C PHE A 192 -5.86 9.58 8.77
N GLY A 193 -6.98 9.89 9.45
CA GLY A 193 -7.74 11.11 9.21
C GLY A 193 -8.27 11.24 7.79
N ALA A 194 -8.41 10.16 7.02
CA ALA A 194 -8.97 10.23 5.67
C ALA A 194 -10.48 10.57 5.73
N PRO A 195 -11.00 11.40 4.80
CA PRO A 195 -12.44 11.65 4.74
C PRO A 195 -13.22 10.37 4.45
N VAL A 196 -14.36 10.17 5.10
CA VAL A 196 -15.13 8.92 5.01
C VAL A 196 -16.42 9.13 4.21
N PRO A 197 -16.79 8.21 3.29
CA PRO A 197 -18.04 8.33 2.56
C PRO A 197 -19.25 8.29 3.51
N ARG A 198 -20.18 9.21 3.30
CA ARG A 198 -21.40 9.31 4.14
C ARG A 198 -22.62 8.69 3.47
N THR A 199 -22.61 8.53 2.15
CA THR A 199 -23.71 7.88 1.43
C THR A 199 -23.74 6.38 1.70
N PRO A 200 -24.93 5.74 1.77
CA PRO A 200 -25.03 4.29 1.90
C PRO A 200 -24.31 3.55 0.76
N LEU A 201 -24.41 4.05 -0.47
CA LEU A 201 -23.72 3.49 -1.63
C LEU A 201 -22.20 3.69 -1.56
N GLY A 202 -21.73 4.86 -1.13
CA GLY A 202 -20.30 5.15 -0.91
C GLY A 202 -19.70 4.25 0.17
N ARG A 203 -20.43 3.98 1.26
CA ARG A 203 -20.00 3.05 2.31
C ARG A 203 -19.95 1.61 1.81
N GLY A 204 -20.99 1.15 1.10
CA GLY A 204 -21.01 -0.20 0.52
C GLY A 204 -19.87 -0.41 -0.49
N THR A 205 -19.63 0.56 -1.36
CA THR A 205 -18.50 0.53 -2.31
C THR A 205 -17.15 0.55 -1.61
N ALA A 206 -16.99 1.30 -0.51
CA ALA A 206 -15.76 1.29 0.29
C ALA A 206 -15.46 -0.07 0.91
N VAL A 207 -16.48 -0.74 1.47
CA VAL A 207 -16.32 -2.08 2.04
C VAL A 207 -15.92 -3.08 0.97
N PHE A 208 -16.61 -3.09 -0.18
CA PHE A 208 -16.27 -3.99 -1.30
C PHE A 208 -14.87 -3.71 -1.86
N PHE A 209 -14.52 -2.44 -2.02
CA PHE A 209 -13.20 -2.01 -2.49
C PHE A 209 -12.10 -2.49 -1.54
N ALA A 210 -12.30 -2.34 -0.23
CA ALA A 210 -11.35 -2.76 0.80
C ALA A 210 -11.20 -4.29 0.85
N LEU A 211 -12.31 -5.04 0.76
CA LEU A 211 -12.31 -6.51 0.81
C LEU A 211 -11.44 -7.15 -0.27
N VAL A 212 -11.48 -6.61 -1.49
CA VAL A 212 -10.71 -7.13 -2.63
C VAL A 212 -9.33 -6.46 -2.73
N GLY A 213 -9.29 -5.14 -2.52
CA GLY A 213 -8.09 -4.34 -2.73
C GLY A 213 -6.99 -4.61 -1.70
N ILE A 214 -7.34 -4.67 -0.41
CA ILE A 214 -6.34 -4.79 0.67
C ILE A 214 -5.54 -6.09 0.54
N PRO A 215 -6.15 -7.29 0.33
CA PRO A 215 -5.38 -8.51 0.14
C PRO A 215 -4.45 -8.47 -1.08
N LEU A 216 -4.92 -7.92 -2.21
CA LEU A 216 -4.13 -7.78 -3.43
C LEU A 216 -2.93 -6.83 -3.22
N HIS A 217 -3.18 -5.69 -2.59
CA HIS A 217 -2.16 -4.69 -2.28
C HIS A 217 -1.12 -5.24 -1.30
N PHE A 218 -1.58 -5.90 -0.23
CA PHE A 218 -0.69 -6.53 0.74
C PHE A 218 0.23 -7.57 0.08
N LEU A 219 -0.33 -8.41 -0.80
CA LEU A 219 0.44 -9.37 -1.58
C LEU A 219 1.48 -8.67 -2.47
N LEU A 220 1.13 -7.56 -3.13
CA LEU A 220 2.07 -6.77 -3.94
C LEU A 220 3.21 -6.22 -3.09
N VAL A 221 2.88 -5.54 -2.00
CA VAL A 221 3.84 -4.86 -1.11
C VAL A 221 4.83 -5.86 -0.49
N LEU A 222 4.36 -6.99 0.03
CA LEU A 222 5.23 -8.02 0.60
C LEU A 222 6.21 -8.59 -0.42
N ASN A 223 5.72 -8.83 -1.63
CA ASN A 223 6.51 -9.38 -2.71
C ASN A 223 7.59 -8.39 -3.20
N VAL A 224 7.23 -7.12 -3.35
CA VAL A 224 8.16 -6.03 -3.69
C VAL A 224 9.20 -5.83 -2.58
N GLY A 225 8.78 -5.85 -1.31
CA GLY A 225 9.66 -5.76 -0.15
C GLY A 225 10.70 -6.88 -0.13
N ASN A 226 10.25 -8.14 -0.28
CA ASN A 226 11.13 -9.31 -0.33
C ASN A 226 12.09 -9.28 -1.53
N LEU A 227 11.60 -8.90 -2.72
CA LEU A 227 12.43 -8.77 -3.92
C LEU A 227 13.56 -7.76 -3.71
N THR A 228 13.23 -6.62 -3.12
CA THR A 228 14.16 -5.52 -2.87
C THR A 228 15.17 -5.90 -1.79
N ALA A 229 14.73 -6.56 -0.71
CA ALA A 229 15.60 -7.07 0.35
C ALA A 229 16.65 -8.07 -0.18
N VAL A 230 16.24 -9.02 -1.02
CA VAL A 230 17.16 -10.01 -1.62
C VAL A 230 18.15 -9.35 -2.56
N LYS A 231 17.71 -8.40 -3.40
CA LYS A 231 18.61 -7.65 -4.28
C LYS A 231 19.64 -6.88 -3.47
N MET A 232 19.22 -6.22 -2.40
CA MET A 232 20.10 -5.46 -1.51
C MET A 232 21.11 -6.36 -0.81
N GLN A 233 20.68 -7.52 -0.30
CA GLN A 233 21.59 -8.50 0.31
C GLN A 233 22.64 -8.98 -0.69
N ARG A 234 22.26 -9.30 -1.93
CA ARG A 234 23.23 -9.70 -2.97
C ARG A 234 24.23 -8.59 -3.29
N LEU A 235 23.78 -7.35 -3.38
CA LEU A 235 24.66 -6.20 -3.61
C LEU A 235 25.64 -6.01 -2.44
N ALA A 236 25.16 -6.14 -1.20
CA ALA A 236 26.00 -6.06 -0.01
C ALA A 236 27.08 -7.14 0.00
N PHE A 237 26.73 -8.40 -0.30
CA PHE A 237 27.70 -9.50 -0.35
C PHE A 237 28.66 -9.39 -1.54
N ARG A 238 28.20 -8.90 -2.69
CA ARG A 238 29.07 -8.63 -3.85
C ARG A 238 30.07 -7.51 -3.59
N ALA A 239 29.71 -6.53 -2.76
CA ALA A 239 30.57 -5.42 -2.38
C ALA A 239 31.67 -5.81 -1.37
N THR A 240 31.54 -6.95 -0.69
CA THR A 240 32.58 -7.56 0.17
C THR A 240 33.16 -8.80 -0.50
N PRO A 241 34.11 -8.66 -1.44
CA PRO A 241 34.91 -9.79 -1.90
C PRO A 241 35.84 -10.21 -0.76
N THR A 242 35.72 -11.46 -0.31
CA THR A 242 36.65 -12.05 0.66
C THR A 242 37.05 -13.44 0.20
N ASP A 243 38.33 -13.77 0.34
CA ASP A 243 38.96 -14.98 -0.18
C ASP A 243 38.63 -16.26 0.61
N VAL A 244 37.72 -16.21 1.59
CA VAL A 244 37.40 -17.34 2.49
C VAL A 244 35.95 -17.81 2.28
N PRO A 245 35.71 -19.06 1.81
CA PRO A 245 34.38 -19.59 1.60
C PRO A 245 33.85 -20.25 2.89
N ALA A 246 33.28 -19.47 3.81
CA ALA A 246 32.26 -19.93 4.77
C ALA A 246 31.86 -18.82 5.78
N VAL A 247 30.56 -18.53 5.84
CA VAL A 247 29.83 -17.83 6.92
C VAL A 247 30.44 -16.48 7.36
N LEU A 248 30.44 -15.48 6.46
CA LEU A 248 30.61 -14.09 6.90
C LEU A 248 29.40 -13.63 7.74
N PRO A 249 29.61 -12.97 8.89
CA PRO A 249 28.53 -12.30 9.61
C PRO A 249 27.94 -11.20 8.72
N ARG A 250 26.61 -11.15 8.63
CA ARG A 250 25.93 -10.11 7.84
C ARG A 250 26.37 -8.72 8.31
N PRO A 251 26.67 -7.79 7.39
CA PRO A 251 27.12 -6.45 7.76
C PRO A 251 26.11 -5.75 8.68
N ARG A 252 26.60 -5.20 9.80
CA ARG A 252 25.76 -4.50 10.78
C ARG A 252 25.02 -3.31 10.17
N TRP A 253 25.62 -2.64 9.18
CA TRP A 253 25.01 -1.51 8.49
C TRP A 253 23.72 -1.87 7.74
N LEU A 254 23.56 -3.12 7.29
CA LEU A 254 22.35 -3.58 6.59
C LEU A 254 21.11 -3.55 7.50
N LYS A 255 21.29 -3.64 8.82
CA LYS A 255 20.20 -3.50 9.81
C LYS A 255 19.78 -2.04 10.00
N ILE A 256 20.71 -1.10 9.92
CA ILE A 256 20.48 0.34 10.15
C ILE A 256 19.98 1.02 8.86
N PHE A 257 20.43 0.53 7.70
CA PHE A 257 20.08 1.04 6.38
C PHE A 257 18.58 1.36 6.18
N PRO A 258 17.61 0.46 6.46
CA PRO A 258 16.20 0.77 6.23
C PRO A 258 15.70 1.96 7.07
N PHE A 259 16.21 2.16 8.29
CA PHE A 259 15.83 3.30 9.14
C PHE A 259 16.36 4.62 8.57
N ILE A 260 17.58 4.61 8.03
CA ILE A 260 18.15 5.77 7.34
C ILE A 260 17.31 6.10 6.10
N CYS A 261 16.90 5.08 5.32
CA CYS A 261 16.04 5.29 4.16
C CYS A 261 14.68 5.90 4.55
N ILE A 262 14.06 5.43 5.63
CA ILE A 262 12.79 5.99 6.14
C ILE A 262 12.98 7.46 6.55
N LEU A 263 14.08 7.77 7.24
CA LEU A 263 14.40 9.15 7.64
C LEU A 263 14.59 10.06 6.42
N ILE A 264 15.39 9.64 5.44
CA ILE A 264 15.61 10.40 4.19
C ILE A 264 14.29 10.58 3.45
N PHE A 265 13.48 9.53 3.35
CA PHE A 265 12.17 9.58 2.71
C PHE A 265 11.24 10.60 3.36
N TYR A 266 11.19 10.64 4.70
CA TYR A 266 10.42 11.63 5.42
C TYR A 266 10.94 13.06 5.20
N LEU A 267 12.26 13.27 5.19
CA LEU A 267 12.86 14.58 4.89
C LEU A 267 12.54 15.05 3.48
N ILE A 268 12.52 14.15 2.50
CA ILE A 268 12.05 14.45 1.13
C ILE A 268 10.58 14.92 1.19
N GLY A 269 9.74 14.25 1.97
CA GLY A 269 8.36 14.67 2.21
C GLY A 269 8.25 16.09 2.78
N VAL A 270 9.05 16.43 3.80
CA VAL A 270 9.09 17.78 4.41
C VAL A 270 9.48 18.84 3.39
N VAL A 271 10.45 18.56 2.52
CA VAL A 271 10.87 19.50 1.47
C VAL A 271 9.77 19.64 0.41
N CYS A 272 9.28 18.54 -0.14
CA CYS A 272 8.33 18.54 -1.26
C CYS A 272 6.92 19.02 -0.87
N PHE A 273 6.42 18.65 0.30
CA PHE A 273 5.06 18.96 0.75
C PHE A 273 4.99 20.07 1.81
N GLY A 274 6.12 20.51 2.34
CA GLY A 274 6.22 21.64 3.26
C GLY A 274 6.86 22.85 2.59
N PHE A 275 8.19 22.84 2.44
CA PHE A 275 8.96 24.00 1.98
C PHE A 275 8.61 24.45 0.56
N VAL A 276 8.44 23.52 -0.39
CA VAL A 276 8.03 23.86 -1.78
C VAL A 276 6.63 24.49 -1.82
N ARG A 277 5.79 24.20 -0.82
CA ARG A 277 4.45 24.80 -0.68
C ARG A 277 4.45 26.11 0.11
N GLY A 278 5.62 26.62 0.52
CA GLY A 278 5.75 27.85 1.30
C GLY A 278 5.13 27.78 2.70
N ARG A 279 5.05 26.57 3.29
CA ARG A 279 4.55 26.39 4.66
C ARG A 279 5.64 26.76 5.68
N ASP A 280 5.22 27.20 6.87
CA ASP A 280 6.14 27.41 8.00
C ASP A 280 6.88 26.12 8.37
N ALA A 281 7.99 26.24 9.09
CA ALA A 281 8.85 25.11 9.43
C ALA A 281 8.09 24.00 10.19
N LEU A 282 7.28 24.35 11.19
CA LEU A 282 6.51 23.38 11.99
C LEU A 282 5.44 22.67 11.13
N HIS A 283 4.70 23.42 10.32
CA HIS A 283 3.71 22.85 9.40
C HIS A 283 4.35 21.99 8.31
N SER A 284 5.57 22.32 7.90
CA SER A 284 6.36 21.52 6.95
C SER A 284 6.78 20.18 7.54
N PHE A 285 7.18 20.11 8.82
CA PHE A 285 7.42 18.84 9.50
C PHE A 285 6.12 18.04 9.63
N MET A 286 5.03 18.69 9.99
CA MET A 286 3.73 18.05 10.18
C MET A 286 2.91 17.93 8.88
N PHE A 287 3.56 17.99 7.71
CA PHE A 287 2.89 17.96 6.41
C PHE A 287 1.88 16.82 6.20
N PRO A 288 2.02 15.59 6.78
CA PRO A 288 1.03 14.55 6.57
C PRO A 288 -0.35 14.94 7.09
N LEU A 289 -0.42 15.83 8.10
CA LEU A 289 -1.67 16.31 8.66
C LEU A 289 -2.47 17.13 7.65
N ASP A 290 -1.81 17.93 6.80
CA ASP A 290 -2.47 18.73 5.75
C ASP A 290 -3.31 17.88 4.78
N PHE A 291 -3.03 16.57 4.69
CA PHE A 291 -3.74 15.63 3.83
C PHE A 291 -4.86 14.86 4.52
N THR A 292 -5.15 15.21 5.78
CA THR A 292 -6.27 14.67 6.55
C THR A 292 -7.51 15.57 6.44
N ALA A 293 -8.67 15.01 6.73
CA ALA A 293 -9.94 15.71 6.83
C ALA A 293 -9.89 16.83 7.87
N SER A 294 -9.12 16.68 8.96
CA SER A 294 -8.94 17.72 9.97
C SER A 294 -7.89 18.77 9.58
N GLY A 295 -6.84 18.39 8.85
CA GLY A 295 -5.76 19.31 8.46
C GLY A 295 -6.00 20.09 7.18
N GLY A 296 -7.19 20.01 6.58
CA GLY A 296 -7.56 20.90 5.47
C GLY A 296 -7.26 20.33 4.08
N VAL A 297 -7.39 19.01 3.88
CA VAL A 297 -7.11 18.36 2.58
C VAL A 297 -7.86 18.97 1.40
N ALA A 298 -9.03 19.56 1.63
CA ALA A 298 -9.83 20.22 0.59
C ALA A 298 -9.18 21.52 0.05
N ASN A 299 -8.29 22.14 0.82
CA ASN A 299 -7.55 23.34 0.43
C ASN A 299 -6.26 23.01 -0.34
N VAL A 300 -5.86 21.74 -0.36
CA VAL A 300 -4.67 21.29 -1.09
C VAL A 300 -5.00 21.12 -2.56
N ALA A 301 -4.14 21.61 -3.45
CA ALA A 301 -4.32 21.46 -4.90
C ALA A 301 -4.40 19.97 -5.31
N GLY A 302 -5.28 19.65 -6.26
CA GLY A 302 -5.55 18.25 -6.66
C GLY A 302 -4.30 17.48 -7.10
N VAL A 303 -3.40 18.10 -7.86
CA VAL A 303 -2.13 17.48 -8.29
C VAL A 303 -1.29 17.07 -7.08
N VAL A 304 -1.22 17.93 -6.07
CA VAL A 304 -0.47 17.65 -4.83
C VAL A 304 -1.09 16.49 -4.05
N ARG A 305 -2.43 16.35 -4.06
CA ARG A 305 -3.11 15.17 -3.47
C ARG A 305 -2.70 13.88 -4.16
N ILE A 306 -2.57 13.87 -5.49
CA ILE A 306 -2.12 12.70 -6.26
C ILE A 306 -0.65 12.39 -5.95
N CYS A 307 0.22 13.40 -5.92
CA CYS A 307 1.63 13.22 -5.54
C CYS A 307 1.75 12.62 -4.13
N TYR A 308 0.92 13.07 -3.18
CA TYR A 308 0.90 12.52 -1.84
C TYR A 308 0.36 11.08 -1.80
N ALA A 309 -0.63 10.74 -2.65
CA ALA A 309 -1.09 9.36 -2.79
C ALA A 309 0.06 8.43 -3.24
N ILE A 310 0.83 8.83 -4.25
CA ILE A 310 2.02 8.10 -4.70
C ILE A 310 3.06 8.01 -3.58
N TYR A 311 3.24 9.09 -2.82
CA TYR A 311 4.12 9.10 -1.65
C TYR A 311 3.69 8.06 -0.60
N LEU A 312 2.39 7.90 -0.31
CA LEU A 312 1.90 6.86 0.61
C LEU A 312 2.22 5.44 0.13
N GLU A 313 2.08 5.16 -1.17
CA GLU A 313 2.45 3.86 -1.75
C GLU A 313 3.95 3.57 -1.60
N VAL A 314 4.80 4.57 -1.85
CA VAL A 314 6.24 4.44 -1.63
C VAL A 314 6.56 4.25 -0.14
N ALA A 315 5.83 4.90 0.76
CA ALA A 315 6.01 4.74 2.20
C ALA A 315 5.74 3.29 2.65
N VAL A 316 4.64 2.70 2.20
CA VAL A 316 4.25 1.33 2.56
C VAL A 316 5.20 0.30 1.94
N THR A 317 5.61 0.49 0.69
CA THR A 317 6.61 -0.39 0.06
C THR A 317 7.98 -0.31 0.74
N LEU A 318 8.40 0.87 1.19
CA LEU A 318 9.63 1.06 1.97
C LEU A 318 9.53 0.40 3.35
N ALA A 319 8.39 0.50 4.02
CA ALA A 319 8.13 -0.18 5.29
C ALA A 319 8.19 -1.71 5.15
N ALA A 320 7.60 -2.25 4.08
CA ALA A 320 7.67 -3.68 3.80
C ALA A 320 9.09 -4.15 3.49
N PHE A 321 9.87 -3.37 2.74
CA PHE A 321 11.30 -3.63 2.55
C PHE A 321 12.07 -3.66 3.88
N ALA A 322 11.83 -2.68 4.75
CA ALA A 322 12.43 -2.64 6.08
C ALA A 322 12.08 -3.88 6.90
N LEU A 323 10.80 -4.26 6.90
CA LEU A 323 10.31 -5.46 7.58
C LEU A 323 10.97 -6.74 7.04
N SER A 324 11.05 -6.90 5.71
CA SER A 324 11.70 -8.05 5.07
C SER A 324 13.19 -8.15 5.43
N LEU A 325 13.91 -7.02 5.50
CA LEU A 325 15.31 -7.01 5.92
C LEU A 325 15.48 -7.36 7.40
N ILE A 326 14.62 -6.81 8.26
CA ILE A 326 14.65 -7.07 9.70
C ILE A 326 14.33 -8.53 9.97
N GLN A 327 13.25 -9.08 9.40
CA GLN A 327 12.84 -10.48 9.56
C GLN A 327 13.96 -11.43 9.13
N ALA A 328 14.59 -11.18 7.99
CA ALA A 328 15.73 -11.96 7.55
C ALA A 328 16.85 -11.96 8.60
N SER A 329 17.10 -10.84 9.28
CA SER A 329 18.16 -10.70 10.29
C SER A 329 17.77 -11.19 11.69
N ALA A 330 16.50 -11.07 12.07
CA ALA A 330 15.97 -11.34 13.40
C ALA A 330 15.81 -12.84 13.67
N GLY A 331 15.58 -13.66 12.64
CA GLY A 331 15.49 -15.12 12.76
C GLY A 331 16.72 -15.78 13.40
N LYS A 332 17.92 -15.15 13.34
CA LYS A 332 19.10 -15.58 14.11
C LYS A 332 19.23 -14.87 15.45
N GLY A 333 18.91 -13.57 15.50
CA GLY A 333 19.09 -12.76 16.72
C GLY A 333 18.14 -13.11 17.86
N ILE A 334 16.87 -13.41 17.58
CA ILE A 334 15.89 -13.80 18.61
C ILE A 334 16.20 -15.21 19.12
N VAL A 335 16.65 -16.10 18.24
CA VAL A 335 17.08 -17.45 18.63
C VAL A 335 18.36 -17.39 19.46
N ASP A 336 19.35 -16.58 19.06
CA ASP A 336 20.57 -16.35 19.84
C ASP A 336 20.27 -15.69 21.20
N ILE A 337 19.31 -14.75 21.27
CA ILE A 337 18.89 -14.13 22.53
C ILE A 337 18.12 -15.15 23.38
N GLY A 338 17.21 -15.94 22.81
CA GLY A 338 16.48 -16.98 23.51
C GLY A 338 17.40 -18.08 24.04
N LEU A 339 18.43 -18.48 23.27
CA LEU A 339 19.48 -19.39 23.72
C LEU A 339 20.37 -18.75 24.80
N LYS A 340 20.77 -17.48 24.63
CA LYS A 340 21.60 -16.74 25.59
C LYS A 340 20.91 -16.52 26.95
N TRP A 341 19.59 -16.45 26.96
CA TRP A 341 18.78 -16.27 28.16
C TRP A 341 18.13 -17.59 28.62
N GLU A 342 18.56 -18.73 28.08
CA GLU A 342 18.05 -20.08 28.39
C GLU A 342 16.52 -20.24 28.23
N LEU A 343 15.89 -19.35 27.47
CA LEU A 343 14.45 -19.40 27.15
C LEU A 343 14.12 -20.41 26.03
N LEU A 344 15.12 -20.87 25.29
CA LEU A 344 15.01 -21.87 24.24
C LEU A 344 16.02 -22.99 24.52
N THR A 345 15.55 -24.24 24.53
CA THR A 345 16.41 -25.43 24.61
C THR A 345 16.59 -26.02 23.21
N ASN A 346 17.83 -26.36 22.82
CA ASN A 346 18.05 -27.22 21.66
C ASN A 346 17.61 -28.63 22.03
N THR A 347 16.40 -29.02 21.64
CA THR A 347 15.97 -30.42 21.56
C THR A 347 15.78 -30.74 20.09
#